data_AF-A0AA97BZ90-F1
#
_entry.id   AF-A0AA97BZ90-F1
#
_cell.length_a   1.000
_cell.length_b   1.000
_cell.length_c   1.000
_cell.angle_alpha   90.00
_cell.angle_beta   90.00
_cell.angle_gamma   90.00
#
_symmetry.space_group_name_H-M   'P 1'
#
loop_
_entity.id
_entity.type
_entity.pdbx_description
1 polymer ?
#
loop_
_entity_poly.entity_id
_entity_poly.type
_entity_poly.pdbx_seq_one_letter_code
_entity_poly.pdbx_strand_id
1 'polypeptide(L)'
;MSTLANDWKPSFGTIYTWFAMDKNGKIAVVVNNNWGWLPNALLSLENFEELLDQLNEYKWEESAIFVDYPEDKKGSVILDLYSHYFFRFLNTKSEVEKYLKDKFDRLKACSDYNLPLNKGFFIYQAIEGNNPGDDYPVGYEGETKMGDYFRYLMPTIYASIEDFPEELRHGIAVSDTIDFTVDQLFDNDKISEYFPRMYHG
;
A
#
# COMPACT_ATOMS: atom_id res chain seq x y z
N MET A 1 -23.90 -0.99 7.39
CA MET A 1 -24.47 -2.36 7.29
C MET A 1 -23.30 -3.28 6.96
N SER A 2 -22.81 -4.02 7.94
CA SER A 2 -21.67 -4.92 7.81
C SER A 2 -22.10 -6.23 7.15
N THR A 3 -22.09 -6.27 5.82
CA THR A 3 -22.13 -7.53 5.09
C THR A 3 -20.81 -8.25 5.34
N LEU A 4 -20.86 -9.18 6.30
CA LEU A 4 -19.96 -10.33 6.49
C LEU A 4 -18.53 -10.10 5.98
N ALA A 5 -17.68 -9.58 6.87
CA ALA A 5 -16.22 -9.72 6.86
C ALA A 5 -15.68 -10.94 6.10
N ASN A 6 -16.31 -12.11 6.30
CA ASN A 6 -15.85 -13.40 5.78
C ASN A 6 -16.25 -13.72 4.33
N ASP A 7 -17.17 -12.98 3.72
CA ASP A 7 -17.59 -13.17 2.31
C ASP A 7 -17.17 -12.00 1.41
N TRP A 8 -16.39 -11.06 1.95
CA TRP A 8 -15.88 -9.95 1.17
C TRP A 8 -15.01 -10.48 0.01
N LYS A 9 -15.18 -9.88 -1.16
CA LYS A 9 -14.35 -10.18 -2.33
C LYS A 9 -14.06 -8.90 -3.10
N PRO A 10 -12.93 -8.82 -3.80
CA PRO A 10 -12.62 -7.68 -4.64
C PRO A 10 -13.67 -7.50 -5.74
N SER A 11 -14.03 -6.25 -6.02
CA SER A 11 -14.96 -5.89 -7.09
C SER A 11 -14.73 -4.47 -7.60
N PHE A 12 -15.16 -4.23 -8.84
CA PHE A 12 -15.11 -2.90 -9.44
C PHE A 12 -15.83 -1.84 -8.58
N GLY A 13 -15.15 -0.72 -8.33
CA GLY A 13 -15.68 0.40 -7.55
C GLY A 13 -15.41 0.30 -6.05
N THR A 14 -14.70 -0.74 -5.59
CA THR A 14 -14.40 -0.98 -4.19
C THR A 14 -12.91 -0.84 -3.93
N ILE A 15 -12.48 0.38 -3.58
CA ILE A 15 -11.08 0.70 -3.32
C ILE A 15 -10.85 0.88 -1.82
N TYR A 16 -9.95 0.06 -1.28
CA TYR A 16 -9.42 0.17 0.07
C TYR A 16 -7.92 0.41 0.03
N THR A 17 -7.46 1.26 0.93
CA THR A 17 -6.06 1.38 1.30
C THR A 17 -5.87 0.81 2.69
N TRP A 18 -5.02 -0.21 2.81
CA TRP A 18 -4.72 -0.91 4.05
C TRP A 18 -3.23 -0.90 4.35
N PHE A 19 -2.84 -1.29 5.56
CA PHE A 19 -1.48 -1.14 6.06
C PHE A 19 -0.91 -2.50 6.44
N ALA A 20 0.36 -2.70 6.08
CA ALA A 20 1.06 -3.95 6.29
C ALA A 20 2.41 -3.71 6.95
N MET A 21 2.84 -4.63 7.80
CA MET A 21 4.17 -4.66 8.41
C MET A 21 4.92 -5.93 7.96
N ASP A 22 6.14 -5.76 7.47
CA ASP A 22 7.01 -6.89 7.09
C ASP A 22 7.66 -7.56 8.32
N LYS A 23 8.36 -8.68 8.08
CA LYS A 23 9.05 -9.43 9.15
C LYS A 23 10.14 -8.63 9.89
N ASN A 24 10.56 -7.50 9.34
CA ASN A 24 11.58 -6.62 9.89
C ASN A 24 10.98 -5.35 10.54
N GLY A 25 9.65 -5.26 10.64
CA GLY A 25 8.97 -4.11 11.21
C GLY A 25 8.82 -2.90 10.28
N LYS A 26 9.06 -3.05 8.97
CA LYS A 26 8.87 -1.96 7.99
C LYS A 26 7.42 -1.89 7.57
N ILE A 27 6.93 -0.67 7.29
CA ILE A 27 5.51 -0.44 6.97
C ILE A 27 5.28 -0.19 5.47
N ALA A 28 4.22 -0.81 4.94
CA ALA A 28 3.70 -0.57 3.60
C ALA A 28 2.26 -0.05 3.66
N VAL A 29 1.97 0.85 2.72
CA VAL A 29 0.62 1.23 2.30
C VAL A 29 0.27 0.37 1.10
N VAL A 30 -0.86 -0.32 1.17
CA VAL A 30 -1.27 -1.30 0.18
C VAL A 30 -2.64 -0.92 -0.37
N VAL A 31 -2.73 -0.72 -1.69
CA VAL A 31 -3.96 -0.27 -2.36
C VAL A 31 -4.53 -1.42 -3.17
N ASN A 32 -5.74 -1.87 -2.84
CA ASN A 32 -6.36 -3.03 -3.49
C ASN A 32 -6.80 -2.78 -4.93
N ASN A 33 -6.87 -1.50 -5.35
CA ASN A 33 -7.18 -1.07 -6.70
C ASN A 33 -8.31 -1.89 -7.37
N ASN A 34 -9.45 -2.02 -6.67
CA ASN A 34 -10.63 -2.84 -7.00
C ASN A 34 -10.45 -4.36 -6.88
N TRP A 35 -9.32 -4.92 -7.31
CA TRP A 35 -9.19 -6.36 -7.60
C TRP A 35 -8.33 -7.15 -6.62
N GLY A 36 -7.58 -6.46 -5.76
CA GLY A 36 -6.73 -7.07 -4.75
C GLY A 36 -7.51 -7.51 -3.51
N TRP A 37 -7.15 -8.67 -2.97
CA TRP A 37 -7.70 -9.22 -1.74
C TRP A 37 -7.21 -8.46 -0.50
N LEU A 38 -8.09 -8.30 0.48
CA LEU A 38 -7.71 -7.86 1.82
C LEU A 38 -7.38 -9.06 2.70
N PRO A 39 -6.47 -8.92 3.70
CA PRO A 39 -6.20 -10.00 4.65
C PRO A 39 -7.45 -10.35 5.46
N ASN A 40 -7.71 -11.65 5.66
CA ASN A 40 -8.83 -12.13 6.48
C ASN A 40 -8.77 -11.63 7.92
N ALA A 41 -7.56 -11.45 8.46
CA ALA A 41 -7.36 -10.90 9.80
C ALA A 41 -7.91 -9.47 9.94
N LEU A 42 -7.73 -8.64 8.91
CA LEU A 42 -8.28 -7.28 8.85
C LEU A 42 -9.79 -7.31 8.68
N LEU A 43 -10.27 -8.13 7.72
CA LEU A 43 -11.70 -8.28 7.47
C LEU A 43 -12.46 -8.75 8.72
N SER A 44 -11.85 -9.59 9.56
CA SER A 44 -12.47 -10.12 10.78
C SER A 44 -12.76 -9.05 11.86
N LEU A 45 -12.28 -7.82 11.72
CA LEU A 45 -12.59 -6.73 12.63
C LEU A 45 -13.97 -6.14 12.30
N GLU A 46 -14.85 -6.00 13.30
CA GLU A 46 -16.21 -5.48 13.11
C GLU A 46 -16.24 -4.07 12.52
N ASN A 47 -15.22 -3.26 12.81
CA ASN A 47 -15.09 -1.86 12.41
C ASN A 47 -13.91 -1.61 11.45
N PHE A 48 -13.52 -2.61 10.65
CA PHE A 48 -12.32 -2.49 9.82
C PHE A 48 -12.36 -1.29 8.86
N GLU A 49 -13.52 -0.94 8.29
CA GLU A 49 -13.65 0.21 7.37
C GLU A 49 -13.33 1.53 8.09
N GLU A 50 -13.94 1.76 9.25
CA GLU A 50 -13.69 2.96 10.06
C GLU A 50 -12.22 3.04 10.51
N LEU A 51 -11.64 1.90 10.88
CA LEU A 51 -10.22 1.82 11.25
C LEU A 51 -9.30 2.16 10.07
N LEU A 52 -9.62 1.67 8.87
CA LEU A 52 -8.89 2.02 7.65
C LEU A 52 -9.05 3.50 7.32
N ASP A 53 -10.23 4.08 7.51
CA ASP A 53 -10.45 5.52 7.30
C ASP A 53 -9.57 6.34 8.25
N GLN A 54 -9.56 6.02 9.54
CA GLN A 54 -8.71 6.71 10.53
C GLN A 54 -7.21 6.59 10.21
N LEU A 55 -6.76 5.40 9.80
CA LEU A 55 -5.37 5.18 9.36
C LEU A 55 -5.04 5.98 8.10
N ASN A 56 -5.98 6.10 7.16
CA ASN A 56 -5.79 6.87 5.93
C ASN A 56 -5.74 8.37 6.19
N GLU A 57 -6.62 8.89 7.04
CA GLU A 57 -6.58 10.28 7.51
C GLU A 57 -5.25 10.55 8.22
N TYR A 58 -4.82 9.66 9.12
CA TYR A 58 -3.55 9.80 9.83
C TYR A 58 -2.34 9.83 8.90
N LYS A 59 -2.28 8.90 7.94
CA LYS A 59 -1.23 8.82 6.91
C LYS A 59 -1.07 10.14 6.15
N TRP A 60 -2.18 10.81 5.85
CA TRP A 60 -2.19 12.08 5.12
C TRP A 60 -2.08 13.33 6.00
N GLU A 61 -1.94 13.17 7.32
CA GLU A 61 -1.99 14.26 8.31
C GLU A 61 -3.33 15.03 8.33
N GLU A 62 -4.42 14.36 7.96
CA GLU A 62 -5.77 14.91 7.88
C GLU A 62 -6.64 14.53 9.08
N SER A 63 -6.12 13.72 10.01
CA SER A 63 -6.88 13.26 11.18
C SER A 63 -7.19 14.42 12.12
N ALA A 64 -8.45 14.51 12.53
CA ALA A 64 -8.88 15.42 13.59
C ALA A 64 -8.63 14.87 15.01
N ILE A 65 -8.35 13.57 15.13
CA ILE A 65 -8.19 12.86 16.41
C ILE A 65 -6.71 12.70 16.74
N PHE A 66 -5.92 12.24 15.77
CA PHE A 66 -4.50 11.96 15.93
C PHE A 66 -3.68 13.06 15.27
N VAL A 67 -3.29 14.07 16.04
CA VAL A 67 -2.65 15.30 15.53
C VAL A 67 -1.13 15.36 15.74
N ASP A 68 -0.59 14.38 16.46
CA ASP A 68 0.86 14.23 16.67
C ASP A 68 1.43 13.30 15.60
N TYR A 69 2.24 13.88 14.72
CA TYR A 69 2.83 13.19 13.58
C TYR A 69 4.34 13.05 13.76
N PRO A 70 4.94 11.92 13.31
CA PRO A 70 6.38 11.77 13.25
C PRO A 70 7.02 12.86 12.38
N GLU A 71 8.25 13.25 12.73
CA GLU A 71 9.04 14.15 11.88
C GLU A 71 9.28 13.55 10.49
N ASP A 72 9.35 14.42 9.48
CA ASP A 72 9.71 14.04 8.12
C ASP A 72 11.06 13.31 8.10
N LYS A 73 11.04 12.07 7.59
CA LYS A 73 12.25 11.25 7.44
C LYS A 73 13.24 11.81 6.44
N LYS A 74 12.79 12.63 5.48
CA LYS A 74 13.63 13.29 4.45
C LYS A 74 14.52 12.29 3.70
N GLY A 75 13.95 11.14 3.36
CA GLY A 75 14.63 10.09 2.62
C GLY A 75 14.71 10.40 1.12
N SER A 76 14.76 9.33 0.33
CA SER A 76 14.62 9.36 -1.12
C SER A 76 13.59 8.32 -1.54
N VAL A 77 13.09 8.46 -2.77
CA VAL A 77 12.08 7.56 -3.34
C VAL A 77 12.70 6.77 -4.47
N ILE A 78 12.50 5.47 -4.44
CA ILE A 78 12.87 4.56 -5.53
C ILE A 78 11.57 4.13 -6.21
N LEU A 79 11.49 4.36 -7.52
CA LEU A 79 10.49 3.72 -8.37
C LEU A 79 10.97 2.30 -8.65
N ASP A 80 10.25 1.29 -8.16
CA ASP A 80 10.63 -0.11 -8.38
C ASP A 80 9.94 -0.64 -9.65
N LEU A 81 8.68 -1.03 -9.52
CA LEU A 81 7.78 -1.44 -10.60
C LEU A 81 6.73 -0.36 -10.86
N TYR A 82 6.03 -0.38 -11.99
CA TYR A 82 4.92 0.55 -12.23
C TYR A 82 3.86 -0.01 -13.17
N SER A 83 2.61 0.44 -13.00
CA SER A 83 1.48 0.07 -13.87
C SER A 83 1.75 0.48 -15.32
N HIS A 84 1.78 -0.50 -16.22
CA HIS A 84 1.80 -0.24 -17.65
C HIS A 84 0.58 0.57 -18.07
N TYR A 85 -0.60 0.17 -17.58
CA TYR A 85 -1.87 0.78 -17.98
C TYR A 85 -1.89 2.27 -17.63
N PHE A 86 -1.57 2.62 -16.38
CA PHE A 86 -1.58 4.02 -15.94
C PHE A 86 -0.53 4.86 -16.67
N PHE A 87 0.69 4.33 -16.84
CA PHE A 87 1.82 5.07 -17.42
C PHE A 87 2.04 4.85 -18.92
N ARG A 88 1.08 4.25 -19.65
CA ARG A 88 1.18 3.95 -21.10
C ARG A 88 1.46 5.16 -22.00
N PHE A 89 1.29 6.38 -21.49
CA PHE A 89 1.60 7.62 -22.19
C PHE A 89 3.08 8.04 -22.08
N LEU A 90 3.88 7.29 -21.32
CA LEU A 90 5.32 7.47 -21.13
C LEU A 90 6.05 6.23 -21.65
N ASN A 91 7.26 6.42 -22.18
CA ASN A 91 8.01 5.38 -22.88
C ASN A 91 9.12 4.77 -22.03
N THR A 92 9.62 5.50 -21.02
CA THR A 92 10.77 5.06 -20.22
C THR A 92 10.55 5.22 -18.73
N LYS A 93 11.24 4.39 -17.94
CA LYS A 93 11.24 4.50 -16.47
C LYS A 93 11.65 5.89 -15.98
N SER A 94 12.64 6.51 -16.63
CA SER A 94 13.09 7.86 -16.27
C SER A 94 12.02 8.94 -16.51
N GLU A 95 11.20 8.79 -17.54
CA GLU A 95 10.04 9.67 -17.76
C GLU A 95 8.98 9.50 -16.67
N VAL A 96 8.75 8.27 -16.19
CA VAL A 96 7.84 8.00 -15.06
C VAL A 96 8.37 8.63 -13.78
N GLU A 97 9.66 8.43 -13.47
CA GLU A 97 10.30 9.05 -12.29
C GLU A 97 10.17 10.58 -12.32
N LYS A 98 10.43 11.19 -13.47
CA LYS A 98 10.26 12.64 -13.66
C LYS A 98 8.81 13.06 -13.47
N TYR A 99 7.85 12.35 -14.08
CA TYR A 99 6.43 12.63 -13.93
C TYR A 99 6.00 12.62 -12.46
N LEU A 100 6.46 11.63 -11.69
CA LEU A 100 6.15 11.52 -10.27
C LEU A 100 6.77 12.65 -9.45
N LYS A 101 8.01 13.01 -9.77
CA LYS A 101 8.68 14.14 -9.13
C LYS A 101 7.98 15.47 -9.42
N ASP A 102 7.61 15.71 -10.68
CA ASP A 102 6.87 16.91 -11.09
C ASP A 102 5.47 16.96 -10.43
N LYS A 103 4.79 15.80 -10.31
CA LYS A 103 3.52 15.68 -9.58
C LYS A 103 3.70 16.01 -8.10
N PHE A 104 4.76 15.50 -7.46
CA PHE A 104 5.10 15.85 -6.08
C PHE A 104 5.39 17.34 -5.94
N ASP A 105 6.13 17.96 -6.86
CA ASP A 105 6.44 19.39 -6.75
C ASP A 105 5.20 20.29 -6.86
N ARG A 106 4.13 19.80 -7.49
CA ARG A 106 2.84 20.49 -7.55
C ARG A 106 1.94 20.20 -6.36
N LEU A 107 1.84 18.94 -5.92
CA LEU A 107 0.86 18.50 -4.91
C LEU A 107 1.44 18.40 -3.49
N LYS A 108 2.76 18.34 -3.37
CA LYS A 108 3.52 18.20 -2.12
C LYS A 108 2.98 17.06 -1.27
N ALA A 109 2.49 17.36 -0.06
CA ALA A 109 2.05 16.37 0.91
C ALA A 109 0.95 15.43 0.37
N CYS A 110 0.11 15.91 -0.55
CA CYS A 110 -1.00 15.14 -1.13
C CYS A 110 -0.57 14.20 -2.29
N SER A 111 0.73 14.03 -2.54
CA SER A 111 1.24 13.11 -3.55
C SER A 111 1.65 11.79 -2.92
N ASP A 112 1.36 10.66 -3.57
CA ASP A 112 1.88 9.35 -3.16
C ASP A 112 3.40 9.34 -3.01
N TYR A 113 4.13 10.19 -3.74
CA TYR A 113 5.58 10.35 -3.62
C TYR A 113 6.02 10.84 -2.23
N ASN A 114 5.14 11.54 -1.50
CA ASN A 114 5.38 12.01 -0.14
C ASN A 114 5.50 10.84 0.85
N LEU A 115 4.75 9.76 0.63
CA LEU A 115 4.70 8.61 1.55
C LEU A 115 6.06 7.92 1.70
N PRO A 116 6.77 7.50 0.63
CA PRO A 116 8.12 6.96 0.77
C PRO A 116 9.14 8.04 1.16
N LEU A 117 8.99 9.29 0.68
CA LEU A 117 9.97 10.35 0.92
C LEU A 117 10.05 10.77 2.39
N ASN A 118 8.89 11.09 2.97
CA ASN A 118 8.79 11.75 4.27
C ASN A 118 8.19 10.85 5.34
N LYS A 119 7.29 9.92 4.98
CA LYS A 119 6.68 8.99 5.95
C LYS A 119 7.48 7.71 6.11
N GLY A 120 8.20 7.28 5.08
CA GLY A 120 9.01 6.07 5.07
C GLY A 120 8.20 4.81 4.75
N PHE A 121 7.07 4.95 4.06
CA PHE A 121 6.22 3.83 3.67
C PHE A 121 6.60 3.26 2.31
N PHE A 122 6.60 1.94 2.21
CA PHE A 122 6.50 1.26 0.92
C PHE A 122 5.10 1.47 0.35
N ILE A 123 4.95 1.46 -0.97
CA ILE A 123 3.64 1.45 -1.63
C ILE A 123 3.53 0.20 -2.48
N TYR A 124 2.50 -0.59 -2.21
CA TYR A 124 2.07 -1.69 -3.06
C TYR A 124 0.72 -1.38 -3.69
N GLN A 125 0.54 -1.73 -4.95
CA GLN A 125 -0.70 -1.55 -5.69
C GLN A 125 -1.11 -2.85 -6.35
N ALA A 126 -2.38 -3.19 -6.25
CA ALA A 126 -2.93 -4.30 -7.01
C ALA A 126 -2.95 -3.96 -8.50
N ILE A 127 -2.62 -4.93 -9.35
CA ILE A 127 -2.80 -4.85 -10.80
C ILE A 127 -4.28 -4.67 -11.11
N GLU A 128 -4.62 -3.61 -11.84
CA GLU A 128 -6.00 -3.30 -12.23
C GLU A 128 -6.27 -3.51 -13.72
N GLY A 129 -7.47 -3.16 -14.17
CA GLY A 129 -7.89 -3.32 -15.55
C GLY A 129 -9.36 -3.69 -15.68
N ASN A 130 -9.84 -3.74 -16.93
CA ASN A 130 -11.16 -4.29 -17.23
C ASN A 130 -11.06 -5.79 -17.53
N ASN A 131 -9.94 -6.22 -18.11
CA ASN A 131 -9.65 -7.61 -18.47
C ASN A 131 -8.23 -8.00 -18.04
N PRO A 132 -7.96 -9.32 -17.84
CA PRO A 132 -6.61 -9.82 -17.63
C PRO A 132 -5.64 -9.36 -18.72
N GLY A 133 -4.50 -8.79 -18.33
CA GLY A 133 -3.45 -8.31 -19.23
C GLY A 133 -3.62 -6.85 -19.69
N ASP A 134 -4.71 -6.17 -19.33
CA ASP A 134 -4.86 -4.72 -19.57
C ASP A 134 -3.75 -3.92 -18.85
N ASP A 135 -3.38 -4.38 -17.65
CA ASP A 135 -2.27 -3.86 -16.87
C ASP A 135 -1.30 -4.98 -16.48
N TYR A 136 -0.06 -4.58 -16.23
CA TYR A 136 1.02 -5.41 -15.72
C TYR A 136 2.12 -4.51 -15.13
N PRO A 137 2.87 -4.99 -14.12
CA PRO A 137 3.96 -4.24 -13.52
C PRO A 137 5.18 -4.22 -14.45
N VAL A 138 5.46 -3.08 -15.04
CA VAL A 138 6.66 -2.89 -15.87
C VAL A 138 7.92 -3.03 -15.01
N GLY A 139 8.84 -3.88 -15.47
CA GLY A 139 10.10 -4.19 -14.77
C GLY A 139 10.08 -5.49 -13.97
N TYR A 140 8.94 -6.18 -13.91
CA TYR A 140 8.84 -7.50 -13.27
C TYR A 140 9.04 -8.62 -14.29
N GLU A 141 9.94 -9.55 -13.99
CA GLU A 141 10.22 -10.72 -14.81
C GLU A 141 9.48 -11.93 -14.22
N GLY A 142 8.24 -12.15 -14.66
CA GLY A 142 7.42 -13.26 -14.20
C GLY A 142 5.98 -13.16 -14.64
N GLU A 143 5.21 -14.21 -14.36
CA GLU A 143 3.77 -14.19 -14.57
C GLU A 143 3.09 -13.39 -13.46
N THR A 144 2.06 -12.64 -13.83
CA THR A 144 1.22 -11.85 -12.92
C THR A 144 -0.23 -11.99 -13.33
N LYS A 145 -1.14 -11.84 -12.38
CA LYS A 145 -2.59 -11.80 -12.63
C LYS A 145 -3.22 -10.55 -12.02
N MET A 146 -4.40 -10.21 -12.53
CA MET A 146 -5.20 -9.10 -11.99
C MET A 146 -5.42 -9.29 -10.48
N GLY A 147 -5.21 -8.21 -9.73
CA GLY A 147 -5.27 -8.20 -8.28
C GLY A 147 -3.96 -8.54 -7.56
N ASP A 148 -2.93 -9.10 -8.23
CA ASP A 148 -1.62 -9.26 -7.59
C ASP A 148 -1.06 -7.88 -7.20
N TYR A 149 -0.40 -7.80 -6.05
CA TYR A 149 0.15 -6.54 -5.56
C TYR A 149 1.61 -6.39 -5.93
N PHE A 150 1.96 -5.35 -6.69
CA PHE A 150 3.36 -5.06 -7.01
C PHE A 150 3.89 -3.89 -6.17
N ARG A 151 5.18 -3.95 -5.83
CA ARG A 151 5.91 -2.90 -5.12
C ARG A 151 6.16 -1.72 -6.06
N TYR A 152 5.37 -0.66 -5.89
CA TYR A 152 5.40 0.51 -6.74
C TYR A 152 6.53 1.46 -6.33
N LEU A 153 6.45 2.03 -5.13
CA LEU A 153 7.43 2.98 -4.60
C LEU A 153 8.06 2.45 -3.31
N MET A 154 9.35 2.69 -3.15
CA MET A 154 10.11 2.31 -1.96
C MET A 154 10.76 3.53 -1.31
N PRO A 155 10.77 3.58 0.03
CA PRO A 155 11.54 4.56 0.79
C PRO A 155 13.01 4.11 0.93
N THR A 156 13.89 5.06 1.23
CA THR A 156 15.27 4.76 1.69
C THR A 156 15.44 4.86 3.21
N ILE A 157 14.48 5.49 3.90
CA ILE A 157 14.42 5.54 5.37
C ILE A 157 13.04 5.04 5.76
N TYR A 158 13.00 4.00 6.60
CA TYR A 158 11.80 3.19 6.81
C TYR A 158 10.98 3.69 7.98
N ALA A 159 9.65 3.63 7.82
CA ALA A 159 8.72 3.70 8.93
C ALA A 159 8.66 2.36 9.67
N SER A 160 8.27 2.45 10.93
CA SER A 160 7.99 1.32 11.81
C SER A 160 6.63 1.49 12.49
N ILE A 161 6.27 0.51 13.31
CA ILE A 161 5.04 0.58 14.11
C ILE A 161 5.00 1.79 15.05
N GLU A 162 6.18 2.28 15.48
CA GLU A 162 6.29 3.44 16.38
C GLU A 162 5.96 4.78 15.71
N ASP A 163 5.83 4.79 14.37
CA ASP A 163 5.35 5.95 13.62
C ASP A 163 3.82 6.07 13.65
N PHE A 164 3.11 5.16 14.33
CA PHE A 164 1.66 5.18 14.49
C PHE A 164 1.27 5.37 15.96
N PRO A 165 0.17 6.11 16.23
CA PRO A 165 -0.47 6.14 17.55
C PRO A 165 -0.84 4.73 17.98
N GLU A 166 -0.67 4.42 19.27
CA GLU A 166 -0.91 3.07 19.81
C GLU A 166 -2.31 2.55 19.46
N GLU A 167 -3.31 3.43 19.48
CA GLU A 167 -4.70 3.14 19.18
C GLU A 167 -4.94 2.72 17.73
N LEU A 168 -4.07 3.10 16.78
CA LEU A 168 -4.20 2.74 15.37
C LEU A 168 -3.40 1.50 14.99
N ARG A 169 -2.45 1.08 15.82
CA ARG A 169 -1.51 -0.02 15.50
C ARG A 169 -2.25 -1.33 15.20
N HIS A 170 -3.38 -1.58 15.87
CA HIS A 170 -4.17 -2.78 15.65
C HIS A 170 -4.83 -2.87 14.26
N GLY A 171 -4.77 -1.80 13.44
CA GLY A 171 -5.18 -1.81 12.03
C GLY A 171 -4.09 -2.19 11.04
N ILE A 172 -2.89 -2.54 11.52
CA ILE A 172 -1.75 -2.94 10.68
C ILE A 172 -1.66 -4.47 10.63
N ALA A 173 -1.75 -5.03 9.43
CA ALA A 173 -1.60 -6.48 9.21
C ALA A 173 -0.12 -6.88 9.19
N VAL A 174 0.26 -7.98 9.82
CA VAL A 174 1.66 -8.34 10.07
C VAL A 174 2.03 -9.61 9.32
N SER A 175 3.19 -9.58 8.67
CA SER A 175 3.82 -10.75 8.07
C SER A 175 5.00 -11.24 8.88
N ASP A 176 5.12 -12.56 9.00
CA ASP A 176 6.31 -13.23 9.57
C ASP A 176 7.30 -13.69 8.49
N THR A 177 6.93 -13.59 7.21
CA THR A 177 7.71 -14.17 6.09
C THR A 177 8.14 -13.14 5.05
N ILE A 178 7.30 -12.13 4.78
CA ILE A 178 7.55 -11.12 3.75
C ILE A 178 8.64 -10.15 4.19
N ASP A 179 9.49 -9.76 3.26
CA ASP A 179 10.47 -8.68 3.36
C ASP A 179 10.23 -7.64 2.27
N PHE A 180 9.79 -6.44 2.65
CA PHE A 180 9.48 -5.39 1.68
C PHE A 180 10.69 -4.88 0.90
N THR A 181 11.92 -5.24 1.27
CA THR A 181 13.13 -4.90 0.50
C THR A 181 13.48 -5.94 -0.55
N VAL A 182 12.90 -7.14 -0.47
CA VAL A 182 13.16 -8.26 -1.38
C VAL A 182 11.92 -8.58 -2.21
N ASP A 183 10.76 -8.73 -1.58
CA ASP A 183 9.54 -9.23 -2.20
C ASP A 183 8.83 -8.11 -2.98
N GLN A 184 8.91 -8.20 -4.32
CA GLN A 184 8.34 -7.21 -5.24
C GLN A 184 6.87 -7.45 -5.58
N LEU A 185 6.37 -8.67 -5.40
CA LEU A 185 5.03 -9.07 -5.81
C LEU A 185 4.38 -9.93 -4.73
N PHE A 186 3.10 -9.67 -4.43
CA PHE A 186 2.26 -10.57 -3.65
C PHE A 186 1.19 -11.20 -4.56
N ASP A 187 1.19 -12.53 -4.58
CA ASP A 187 0.10 -13.33 -5.16
C ASP A 187 -1.22 -13.01 -4.44
N ASN A 188 -2.19 -12.55 -5.22
CA ASN A 188 -3.49 -12.12 -4.73
C ASN A 188 -4.23 -13.19 -3.90
N ASP A 189 -4.07 -14.47 -4.25
CA ASP A 189 -4.78 -15.57 -3.59
C ASP A 189 -4.14 -15.94 -2.23
N LYS A 190 -2.96 -15.39 -1.92
CA LYS A 190 -2.17 -15.71 -0.73
C LYS A 190 -2.07 -14.57 0.27
N ILE A 191 -2.81 -13.48 0.08
CA ILE A 191 -2.71 -12.30 0.95
C ILE A 191 -2.93 -12.64 2.43
N SER A 192 -3.90 -13.51 2.72
CA SER A 192 -4.16 -13.97 4.10
C SER A 192 -3.10 -14.95 4.63
N GLU A 193 -2.33 -15.62 3.76
CA GLU A 193 -1.17 -16.42 4.17
C GLU A 193 0.04 -15.52 4.49
N TYR A 194 0.24 -14.47 3.68
CA TYR A 194 1.32 -13.51 3.88
C TYR A 194 1.10 -12.63 5.10
N PHE A 195 -0.14 -12.21 5.36
CA PHE A 195 -0.51 -11.34 6.47
C PHE A 195 -1.59 -11.98 7.35
N PRO A 196 -1.25 -13.03 8.11
CA PRO A 196 -2.24 -13.87 8.80
C PRO A 196 -2.85 -13.25 10.06
N ARG A 197 -2.32 -12.12 10.55
CA ARG A 197 -2.70 -11.52 11.83
C ARG A 197 -2.60 -10.00 11.80
N MET A 198 -3.33 -9.36 12.70
CA MET A 198 -3.15 -7.94 13.01
C MET A 198 -2.02 -7.76 14.01
N TYR A 199 -1.49 -6.54 14.10
CA TYR A 199 -0.54 -6.20 15.14
C TYR A 199 -1.23 -6.22 16.50
N HIS A 200 -0.58 -6.89 17.46
CA HIS A 200 -0.98 -6.94 18.86
C HIS A 200 0.24 -6.62 19.70
N GLY A 201 0.25 -5.43 20.30
CA GLY A 201 1.37 -4.93 21.10
C GLY A 201 1.01 -3.63 21.76
#